data_AF-A0A2H9LQD6-F1
#
_entry.id   AF-A0A2H9LQD6-F1
#
_cell.length_a   1.000
_cell.length_b   1.000
_cell.length_c   1.000
_cell.angle_alpha   90.00
_cell.angle_beta   90.00
_cell.angle_gamma   90.00
#
_symmetry.space_group_name_H-M   'P 1'
#
loop_
_entity.id
_entity.type
_entity.pdbx_description
1 polymer ?
#
loop_
_entity_poly.entity_id
_entity_poly.type
_entity_poly.pdbx_seq_one_letter_code
_entity_poly.pdbx_strand_id
1 'polypeptide(L)'
;MTKKKEQKKTTNNKKIIKNAIRIIFKFMPIKWMSRKGLFEIWEEKGVHITPVHFYEPIPYTKEIKEEDWKRKPLKEYMLFNKKAEERINKMVKKYGKELKENEISKGQSSFEHKKILYSIIRGTKPKRIIEIGSGATTEVMIKANKHK
;
A
#
# COMPACT_ATOMS: atom_id res chain seq x y z
N MET A 1 29.28 35.92 -16.25
CA MET A 1 29.84 35.65 -14.90
C MET A 1 28.79 35.34 -13.82
N THR A 2 27.48 35.35 -14.13
CA THR A 2 26.37 35.26 -13.18
C THR A 2 25.93 33.84 -12.81
N LYS A 3 25.88 32.88 -13.76
CA LYS A 3 25.43 31.49 -13.51
C LYS A 3 26.26 30.71 -12.47
N LYS A 4 27.58 30.92 -12.41
CA LYS A 4 28.48 30.24 -11.44
C LYS A 4 28.25 30.69 -9.99
N LYS A 5 27.81 31.94 -9.75
CA LYS A 5 27.53 32.45 -8.40
C LYS A 5 26.20 31.90 -7.86
N GLU A 6 25.19 31.76 -8.71
CA GLU A 6 23.89 31.15 -8.38
C GLU A 6 24.01 29.65 -8.04
N GLN A 7 24.77 28.90 -8.84
CA GLN A 7 25.02 27.47 -8.60
C GLN A 7 25.82 27.20 -7.31
N LYS A 8 26.77 28.09 -6.96
CA LYS A 8 27.50 28.03 -5.67
C LYS A 8 26.62 28.39 -4.47
N LYS A 9 25.73 29.36 -4.60
CA LYS A 9 24.83 29.80 -3.52
C LYS A 9 23.80 28.74 -3.16
N THR A 10 23.24 28.07 -4.18
CA THR A 10 22.29 26.95 -4.03
C THR A 10 22.93 25.70 -3.41
N THR A 11 24.17 25.37 -3.77
CA THR A 11 24.90 24.23 -3.16
C THR A 11 25.27 24.48 -1.69
N ASN A 12 25.63 25.70 -1.33
CA ASN A 12 25.98 26.03 0.05
C ASN A 12 24.73 25.99 0.97
N ASN A 13 23.59 26.47 0.49
CA ASN A 13 22.32 26.38 1.22
C ASN A 13 21.88 24.93 1.45
N LYS A 14 22.03 24.05 0.45
CA LYS A 14 21.74 22.61 0.62
C LYS A 14 22.61 21.96 1.69
N LYS A 15 23.89 22.37 1.81
CA LYS A 15 24.82 21.83 2.81
C LYS A 15 24.47 22.28 4.23
N ILE A 16 24.05 23.54 4.40
CA ILE A 16 23.59 24.11 5.67
C ILE A 16 22.30 23.42 6.12
N ILE A 17 21.32 23.29 5.21
CA ILE A 17 20.06 22.58 5.45
C ILE A 17 20.33 21.14 5.89
N LYS A 18 21.21 20.42 5.19
CA LYS A 18 21.58 19.04 5.54
C LYS A 18 22.19 18.92 6.95
N ASN A 19 23.03 19.87 7.36
CA ASN A 19 23.65 19.87 8.68
C ASN A 19 22.65 20.21 9.79
N ALA A 20 21.78 21.21 9.57
CA ALA A 20 20.72 21.56 10.52
C ALA A 20 19.74 20.39 10.72
N ILE A 21 19.35 19.73 9.64
CA ILE A 21 18.54 18.52 9.66
C ILE A 21 19.21 17.44 10.51
N ARG A 22 20.50 17.15 10.31
CA ARG A 22 21.24 16.13 11.09
C ARG A 22 21.23 16.41 12.59
N ILE A 23 21.28 17.69 12.99
CA ILE A 23 21.21 18.09 14.40
C ILE A 23 19.79 17.88 14.95
N ILE A 24 18.77 18.32 14.21
CA ILE A 24 17.35 18.11 14.58
C ILE A 24 17.05 16.61 14.76
N PHE A 25 17.54 15.77 13.84
CA PHE A 25 17.38 14.31 13.93
C PHE A 25 18.02 13.68 15.16
N LYS A 26 19.03 14.32 15.76
CA LYS A 26 19.72 13.79 16.95
C LYS A 26 18.89 14.00 18.23
N PHE A 27 18.02 15.00 18.26
CA PHE A 27 17.29 15.41 19.47
C PHE A 27 15.77 15.24 19.37
N MET A 28 15.21 15.27 18.16
CA MET A 28 13.76 15.12 17.96
C MET A 28 13.39 13.64 17.80
N PRO A 29 12.38 13.11 18.52
CA PRO A 29 11.93 11.73 18.36
C PRO A 29 11.43 11.46 16.93
N ILE A 30 11.87 10.36 16.31
CA ILE A 30 11.52 10.01 14.92
C ILE A 30 9.99 9.98 14.69
N LYS A 31 9.24 9.50 15.70
CA LYS A 31 7.76 9.43 15.68
C LYS A 31 7.09 10.80 15.56
N TRP A 32 7.74 11.86 16.03
CA TRP A 32 7.22 13.23 15.89
C TRP A 32 7.49 13.78 14.50
N MET A 33 8.67 13.49 13.95
CA MET A 33 9.09 13.96 12.63
C MET A 33 8.32 13.30 11.49
N SER A 34 7.95 12.03 11.67
CA SER A 34 7.16 11.25 10.72
C SER A 34 5.64 11.43 10.88
N ARG A 35 5.18 12.47 11.61
CA ARG A 35 3.75 12.76 11.72
C ARG A 35 3.25 13.29 10.38
N LYS A 36 2.11 12.75 9.92
CA LYS A 36 1.48 13.15 8.65
C LYS A 36 1.27 14.68 8.54
N GLY A 37 0.95 15.37 9.63
CA GLY A 37 0.75 16.82 9.63
C GLY A 37 2.02 17.66 9.40
N LEU A 38 3.22 17.06 9.43
CA LEU A 38 4.47 17.76 9.08
C LEU A 38 4.92 17.48 7.64
N PHE A 39 4.21 16.62 6.90
CA PHE A 39 4.60 16.19 5.56
C PHE A 39 4.83 17.39 4.63
N GLU A 40 3.86 18.29 4.53
CA GLU A 40 3.92 19.47 3.66
C GLU A 40 5.11 20.39 4.01
N ILE A 41 5.35 20.60 5.31
CA ILE A 41 6.48 21.43 5.80
C ILE A 41 7.83 20.85 5.38
N TRP A 42 7.97 19.52 5.40
CA TRP A 42 9.20 18.86 4.97
C TRP A 42 9.31 18.83 3.44
N GLU A 43 8.20 18.59 2.73
CA GLU A 43 8.12 18.57 1.27
C GLU A 43 8.52 19.91 0.65
N GLU A 44 8.02 21.03 1.18
CA GLU A 44 8.42 22.38 0.76
C GLU A 44 9.93 22.61 0.89
N LYS A 45 10.57 21.95 1.87
CA LYS A 45 12.01 22.02 2.11
C LYS A 45 12.80 20.96 1.33
N GLY A 46 12.14 20.15 0.51
CA GLY A 46 12.73 19.08 -0.30
C GLY A 46 13.20 17.87 0.52
N VAL A 47 12.53 17.58 1.65
CA VAL A 47 12.87 16.49 2.57
C VAL A 47 11.64 15.62 2.77
N HIS A 48 11.76 14.30 2.67
CA HIS A 48 10.71 13.38 3.09
C HIS A 48 11.21 12.54 4.25
N ILE A 49 10.41 12.49 5.33
CA ILE A 49 10.69 11.66 6.51
C ILE A 49 9.63 10.56 6.57
N THR A 50 9.99 9.38 6.09
CA THR A 50 9.13 8.20 6.09
C THR A 50 9.69 7.15 7.05
N PRO A 51 8.85 6.47 7.84
CA PRO A 51 9.28 5.27 8.57
C PRO A 51 9.85 4.22 7.62
N VAL A 52 10.75 3.39 8.13
CA VAL A 52 11.10 2.13 7.45
C VAL A 52 10.03 1.11 7.81
N HIS A 53 9.03 0.96 6.95
CA HIS A 53 7.90 0.07 7.19
C HIS A 53 7.33 -0.44 5.87
N PHE A 54 6.73 -1.63 5.88
CA PHE A 54 6.26 -2.29 4.65
C PHE A 54 5.09 -1.58 3.94
N TYR A 55 4.36 -0.71 4.65
CA TYR A 55 3.30 0.13 4.08
C TYR A 55 3.81 1.46 3.52
N GLU A 56 5.10 1.78 3.71
CA GLU A 56 5.69 3.03 3.24
C GLU A 56 6.22 2.86 1.82
N PRO A 57 6.12 3.91 0.97
CA PRO A 57 6.47 3.81 -0.44
C PRO A 57 7.98 3.62 -0.68
N ILE A 58 8.81 4.01 0.28
CA ILE A 58 10.27 3.95 0.19
C ILE A 58 10.78 2.87 1.16
N PRO A 59 11.30 1.73 0.66
CA PRO A 59 11.87 0.70 1.50
C PRO A 59 13.23 1.12 2.06
N TYR A 60 13.80 0.31 2.96
CA TYR A 60 15.15 0.54 3.44
C TYR A 60 16.18 0.18 2.36
N THR A 61 16.66 1.19 1.65
CA THR A 61 17.51 1.01 0.48
C THR A 61 18.85 0.34 0.75
N LYS A 62 19.31 0.30 2.02
CA LYS A 62 20.56 -0.41 2.38
C LYS A 62 20.43 -1.93 2.39
N GLU A 63 19.20 -2.46 2.43
CA GLU A 63 18.94 -3.89 2.28
C GLU A 63 18.83 -4.31 0.81
N ILE A 64 18.72 -3.34 -0.11
CA ILE A 64 18.63 -3.61 -1.55
C ILE A 64 20.04 -3.77 -2.12
N LYS A 65 20.35 -4.95 -2.64
CA LYS A 65 21.64 -5.25 -3.27
C LYS A 65 21.64 -4.86 -4.74
N GLU A 66 22.83 -4.75 -5.34
CA GLU A 66 22.97 -4.39 -6.75
C GLU A 66 22.27 -5.40 -7.68
N GLU A 67 22.19 -6.66 -7.25
CA GLU A 67 21.52 -7.72 -7.97
C GLU A 67 19.99 -7.57 -7.98
N ASP A 68 19.41 -6.97 -6.93
CA ASP A 68 17.97 -6.74 -6.83
C ASP A 68 17.49 -5.74 -7.89
N TRP A 69 18.32 -4.75 -8.23
CA TRP A 69 18.04 -3.78 -9.31
C TRP A 69 18.10 -4.40 -10.70
N LYS A 70 18.92 -5.45 -10.87
CA LYS A 70 19.07 -6.18 -12.13
C LYS A 70 17.99 -7.25 -12.31
N ARG A 71 17.28 -7.61 -11.25
CA ARG A 71 16.16 -8.54 -11.30
C ARG A 71 15.07 -7.95 -12.18
N LYS A 72 14.82 -8.58 -13.33
CA LYS A 72 13.67 -8.22 -14.17
C LYS A 72 12.40 -8.37 -13.33
N PRO A 73 11.47 -7.40 -13.36
CA PRO A 73 10.17 -7.60 -12.74
C PRO A 73 9.60 -8.89 -13.31
N LEU A 74 9.11 -9.75 -12.42
CA LEU A 74 8.58 -11.03 -12.84
C LEU A 74 7.41 -10.77 -13.80
N LYS A 75 7.61 -11.04 -15.09
CA LYS A 75 6.64 -10.75 -16.16
C LYS A 75 5.31 -11.49 -15.96
N GLU A 76 5.30 -12.56 -15.18
CA GLU A 76 4.16 -13.47 -15.03
C GLU A 76 3.08 -13.00 -14.03
N TYR A 77 3.36 -12.02 -13.15
CA TYR A 77 2.49 -11.75 -11.99
C TYR A 77 1.40 -10.71 -12.26
N MET A 78 1.36 -10.10 -13.45
CA MET A 78 0.27 -9.23 -13.90
C MET A 78 -0.33 -9.73 -15.21
N LEU A 79 -0.59 -11.03 -15.30
CA LEU A 79 -1.42 -11.56 -16.37
C LEU A 79 -2.88 -11.19 -16.11
N PHE A 80 -3.32 -10.08 -16.69
CA PHE A 80 -4.73 -9.76 -16.79
C PHE A 80 -5.43 -10.82 -17.63
N ASN A 81 -6.07 -11.77 -16.94
CA ASN A 81 -6.84 -12.82 -17.59
C ASN A 81 -8.27 -12.32 -17.78
N LYS A 82 -8.55 -11.78 -18.97
CA LYS A 82 -9.87 -11.25 -19.34
C LYS A 82 -11.00 -12.28 -19.13
N LYS A 83 -10.75 -13.57 -19.39
CA LYS A 83 -11.75 -14.63 -19.15
C LYS A 83 -12.04 -14.82 -17.65
N ALA A 84 -11.00 -14.74 -16.81
CA ALA A 84 -11.18 -14.80 -15.37
C ALA A 84 -11.96 -13.58 -14.85
N GLU A 85 -11.66 -12.39 -15.37
CA GLU A 85 -12.38 -11.17 -15.06
C GLU A 85 -13.86 -11.26 -15.45
N GLU A 86 -14.17 -11.68 -16.68
CA GLU A 86 -15.55 -11.91 -17.14
C GLU A 86 -16.31 -12.90 -16.24
N ARG A 87 -15.64 -13.98 -15.82
CA ARG A 87 -16.23 -14.96 -14.89
C ARG A 87 -16.53 -14.35 -13.53
N ILE A 88 -15.61 -13.57 -12.96
CA ILE A 88 -15.80 -12.88 -11.68
C ILE A 88 -16.93 -11.86 -11.80
N ASN A 89 -16.94 -11.05 -12.86
CA ASN A 89 -17.99 -10.05 -13.12
C ASN A 89 -19.38 -10.69 -13.21
N LYS A 90 -19.51 -11.85 -13.86
CA LYS A 90 -20.77 -12.61 -13.88
C LYS A 90 -21.20 -13.05 -12.48
N MET A 91 -20.26 -13.51 -11.65
CA MET A 91 -20.55 -13.90 -10.27
C MET A 91 -20.94 -12.70 -9.41
N VAL A 92 -20.23 -11.58 -9.51
CA VAL A 92 -20.53 -10.34 -8.77
C VAL A 92 -21.89 -9.78 -9.17
N LYS A 93 -22.23 -9.77 -10.46
CA LYS A 93 -23.57 -9.36 -10.93
C LYS A 93 -24.68 -10.23 -10.34
N LYS A 94 -24.43 -11.54 -10.18
CA LYS A 94 -25.42 -12.50 -9.69
C LYS A 94 -25.55 -12.47 -8.16
N TYR A 95 -24.44 -12.44 -7.44
CA TYR A 95 -24.40 -12.69 -5.99
C TYR A 95 -23.98 -11.48 -5.16
N GLY A 96 -23.36 -10.46 -5.76
CA GLY A 96 -22.77 -9.34 -5.03
C GLY A 96 -23.78 -8.49 -4.26
N LYS A 97 -25.06 -8.48 -4.69
CA LYS A 97 -26.15 -7.78 -4.00
C LYS A 97 -26.66 -8.50 -2.74
N GLU A 98 -26.33 -9.78 -2.56
CA GLU A 98 -26.71 -10.54 -1.36
C GLU A 98 -25.93 -10.08 -0.13
N LEU A 99 -24.71 -9.56 -0.34
CA LEU A 99 -23.87 -9.02 0.71
C LEU A 99 -24.19 -7.54 0.91
N LYS A 100 -24.58 -7.14 2.12
CA LYS A 100 -24.76 -5.72 2.48
C LYS A 100 -23.62 -5.24 3.37
N GLU A 101 -23.23 -3.99 3.20
CA GLU A 101 -22.06 -3.42 3.88
C GLU A 101 -22.22 -3.37 5.40
N ASN A 102 -23.43 -3.13 5.87
CA ASN A 102 -23.76 -3.09 7.30
C ASN A 102 -23.76 -4.48 7.97
N GLU A 103 -23.63 -5.56 7.20
CA GLU A 103 -23.65 -6.93 7.72
C GLU A 103 -22.26 -7.53 7.86
N ILE A 104 -21.20 -6.76 7.61
CA ILE A 104 -19.81 -7.20 7.75
C ILE A 104 -19.04 -6.17 8.57
N SER A 105 -18.18 -6.65 9.45
CA SER A 105 -17.24 -5.84 10.21
C SER A 105 -16.44 -4.89 9.30
N LYS A 106 -16.26 -3.65 9.77
CA LYS A 106 -15.31 -2.71 9.16
C LYS A 106 -13.90 -3.29 9.32
N GLY A 107 -13.15 -3.31 8.23
CA GLY A 107 -11.80 -3.88 8.19
C GLY A 107 -10.95 -3.15 7.16
N GLN A 108 -9.69 -3.58 6.98
CA GLN A 108 -8.78 -2.94 6.04
C GLN A 108 -9.20 -3.11 4.57
N SER A 109 -10.00 -4.13 4.24
CA SER A 109 -10.49 -4.35 2.89
C SER A 109 -11.73 -3.51 2.57
N SER A 110 -11.73 -2.92 1.36
CA SER A 110 -12.89 -2.22 0.83
C SER A 110 -14.10 -3.14 0.71
N PHE A 111 -15.30 -2.57 0.77
CA PHE A 111 -16.53 -3.34 0.60
C PHE A 111 -16.62 -4.01 -0.78
N GLU A 112 -16.09 -3.37 -1.83
CA GLU A 112 -16.00 -3.95 -3.17
C GLU A 112 -15.19 -5.26 -3.20
N HIS A 113 -14.04 -5.30 -2.52
CA HIS A 113 -13.24 -6.52 -2.44
C HIS A 113 -13.96 -7.66 -1.70
N LYS A 114 -14.72 -7.31 -0.66
CA LYS A 114 -15.56 -8.26 0.09
C LYS A 114 -16.67 -8.84 -0.79
N LYS A 115 -17.32 -8.01 -1.62
CA LYS A 115 -18.33 -8.48 -2.58
C LYS A 115 -17.75 -9.45 -3.61
N ILE A 116 -16.54 -9.20 -4.10
CA ILE A 116 -15.85 -10.12 -5.02
C ILE A 116 -15.62 -11.47 -4.34
N LEU A 117 -15.01 -11.48 -3.15
CA LEU A 117 -14.75 -12.71 -2.39
C LEU A 117 -16.04 -13.50 -2.10
N TYR A 118 -17.08 -12.80 -1.62
CA TYR A 118 -18.40 -13.39 -1.38
C TYR A 118 -18.94 -14.07 -2.64
N SER A 119 -18.92 -13.36 -3.76
CA SER A 119 -19.47 -13.83 -5.03
C SER A 119 -18.72 -15.04 -5.59
N ILE A 120 -17.40 -15.09 -5.41
CA ILE A 120 -16.57 -16.23 -5.79
C ILE A 120 -16.96 -17.46 -4.97
N ILE A 121 -17.02 -17.35 -3.64
CA ILE A 121 -17.37 -18.48 -2.76
C ILE A 121 -18.81 -18.94 -3.02
N ARG A 122 -19.73 -17.99 -3.18
CA ARG A 122 -21.13 -18.27 -3.46
C ARG A 122 -21.33 -18.98 -4.81
N GLY A 123 -20.60 -18.55 -5.83
CA GLY A 123 -20.68 -19.11 -7.19
C GLY A 123 -19.92 -20.43 -7.38
N THR A 124 -18.82 -20.65 -6.65
CA THR A 124 -17.98 -21.85 -6.78
C THR A 124 -18.30 -22.93 -5.77
N LYS A 125 -18.88 -22.58 -4.61
CA LYS A 125 -19.20 -23.48 -3.49
C LYS A 125 -18.03 -24.42 -3.15
N PRO A 126 -16.84 -23.88 -2.81
CA PRO A 126 -15.66 -24.70 -2.57
C PRO A 126 -15.88 -25.62 -1.36
N LYS A 127 -15.36 -26.84 -1.43
CA LYS A 127 -15.45 -27.82 -0.32
C LYS A 127 -14.56 -27.44 0.87
N ARG A 128 -13.50 -26.67 0.62
CA ARG A 128 -12.50 -26.25 1.62
C ARG A 128 -12.01 -24.85 1.28
N ILE A 129 -11.85 -24.01 2.30
CA ILE A 129 -11.25 -22.68 2.22
C ILE A 129 -10.14 -22.63 3.26
N ILE A 130 -8.95 -22.15 2.87
CA ILE A 130 -7.81 -21.95 3.77
C ILE A 130 -7.47 -20.47 3.74
N GLU A 131 -7.53 -19.81 4.89
CA GLU A 131 -7.13 -18.40 5.07
C GLU A 131 -5.83 -18.36 5.87
N ILE A 132 -4.89 -17.51 5.44
CA ILE A 132 -3.70 -17.18 6.23
C ILE A 132 -3.91 -15.78 6.78
N GLY A 133 -4.08 -15.68 8.10
CA GLY A 133 -4.55 -14.47 8.78
C GLY A 133 -6.03 -14.56 9.17
N SER A 134 -6.59 -13.44 9.65
CA SER A 134 -8.00 -13.36 10.07
C SER A 134 -8.53 -11.94 9.92
N GLY A 135 -9.86 -11.78 9.86
CA GLY A 135 -10.50 -10.47 9.99
C GLY A 135 -11.86 -10.42 9.31
N ALA A 136 -12.20 -9.25 8.76
CA ALA A 136 -13.48 -9.03 8.10
C ALA A 136 -13.72 -9.96 6.89
N THR A 137 -12.66 -10.51 6.29
CA THR A 137 -12.75 -11.51 5.22
C THR A 137 -13.23 -12.86 5.73
N THR A 138 -12.83 -13.29 6.94
CA THR A 138 -13.29 -14.53 7.58
C THR A 138 -14.83 -14.54 7.70
N GLU A 139 -15.41 -13.42 8.14
CA GLU A 139 -16.86 -13.24 8.27
C GLU A 139 -17.58 -13.38 6.91
N VAL A 140 -17.02 -12.77 5.86
CA VAL A 140 -17.54 -12.87 4.48
C VAL A 140 -17.57 -14.32 4.01
N MET A 141 -16.51 -15.09 4.27
CA MET A 141 -16.41 -16.49 3.86
C MET A 141 -17.42 -17.37 4.59
N ILE A 142 -17.60 -17.15 5.90
CA ILE A 142 -18.62 -17.83 6.70
C ILE A 142 -20.01 -17.51 6.16
N LYS A 143 -20.31 -16.23 5.90
CA LYS A 143 -21.62 -15.79 5.41
C LYS A 143 -21.95 -16.37 4.03
N ALA A 144 -21.01 -16.33 3.09
CA ALA A 144 -21.19 -16.88 1.75
C ALA A 144 -21.54 -18.39 1.78
N ASN A 145 -21.06 -19.11 2.79
CA ASN A 145 -21.28 -20.55 2.95
C ASN A 145 -22.57 -20.90 3.73
N LYS A 146 -23.18 -19.95 4.45
CA LYS A 146 -24.44 -20.18 5.21
C LYS A 146 -25.68 -20.31 4.33
N HIS A 147 -25.66 -19.80 3.11
CA HIS A 147 -26.79 -19.86 2.17
C HIS A 147 -26.84 -21.17 1.37
N LYS A 148 -26.43 -22.30 1.95
CA LYS A 148 -26.44 -23.61 1.27
C LYS A 148 -27.85 -24.07 0.93
#